data_AF-X1JHL6-F1
#
_entry.id   AF-X1JHL6-F1
#
_cell.length_a   1.000
_cell.length_b   1.000
_cell.length_c   1.000
_cell.angle_alpha   90.00
_cell.angle_beta   90.00
_cell.angle_gamma   90.00
#
_symmetry.space_group_name_H-M   'P 1'
#
loop_
_entity.id
_entity.type
_entity.pdbx_description
1 polymer ?
#
loop_
_entity_poly.entity_id
_entity_poly.type
_entity_poly.pdbx_seq_one_letter_code
_entity_poly.pdbx_strand_id
1 'polypeptide(L)'
;MERQNYEKEALEKFVFIAKKNNCLYYFGQKTGNTIPIKGLVNFQFGDFRIDTNENHLVIELESAGGVTNLVKYWYCLEDKDISLKKIISKPIILFHIFRQVSENDYLSHLLLWDFLWGKMKSSLASKIIAKRYTYRK
;
A
#
# COMPACT_ATOMS: atom_id res chain seq x y z
N MET A 1 -24.00 15.93 -10.84
CA MET A 1 -23.13 16.09 -9.65
C MET A 1 -21.89 15.23 -9.89
N GLU A 2 -20.73 15.82 -10.18
CA GLU A 2 -19.50 15.03 -10.39
C GLU A 2 -19.10 14.34 -9.08
N ARG A 3 -18.83 13.04 -9.14
CA ARG A 3 -18.37 12.26 -7.99
C ARG A 3 -16.96 12.74 -7.64
N GLN A 4 -16.82 13.51 -6.55
CA GLN A 4 -15.50 13.91 -6.04
C GLN A 4 -14.66 12.66 -5.76
N ASN A 5 -13.50 12.57 -6.42
CA ASN A 5 -12.54 11.50 -6.21
C ASN A 5 -11.53 11.93 -5.13
N TYR A 6 -11.92 11.72 -3.88
CA TYR A 6 -11.12 12.07 -2.70
C TYR A 6 -9.81 11.29 -2.60
N GLU A 7 -9.76 10.08 -3.16
CA GLU A 7 -8.53 9.29 -3.23
C GLU A 7 -7.51 10.01 -4.13
N LYS A 8 -7.94 10.53 -5.28
CA LYS A 8 -7.09 11.33 -6.16
C LYS A 8 -6.54 12.58 -5.46
N GLU A 9 -7.38 13.32 -4.74
CA GLU A 9 -6.97 14.52 -3.98
C GLU A 9 -5.94 14.19 -2.89
N ALA A 10 -6.12 13.07 -2.19
CA ALA A 10 -5.16 12.61 -1.20
C ALA A 10 -3.84 12.19 -1.84
N LEU A 11 -3.86 11.49 -2.99
CA LEU A 11 -2.64 11.13 -3.72
C LEU A 11 -1.85 12.35 -4.16
N GLU A 12 -2.51 13.39 -4.67
CA GLU A 12 -1.87 14.64 -5.16
C GLU A 12 -0.88 15.25 -4.15
N LYS A 13 -1.18 15.17 -2.85
CA LYS A 13 -0.27 15.63 -1.78
C LYS A 13 1.02 14.81 -1.74
N PHE A 14 0.93 13.49 -1.87
CA PHE A 14 2.12 12.62 -1.95
C PHE A 14 2.93 12.87 -3.21
N VAL A 15 2.27 13.14 -4.35
CA VAL A 15 2.94 13.51 -5.61
C VAL A 15 3.76 14.78 -5.43
N PHE A 16 3.14 15.80 -4.84
CA PHE A 16 3.79 17.08 -4.60
C PHE A 16 5.04 16.89 -3.73
N ILE A 17 4.93 16.12 -2.65
CA ILE A 17 6.06 15.81 -1.76
C ILE A 17 7.16 15.04 -2.51
N ALA A 18 6.80 14.01 -3.28
CA ALA A 18 7.77 13.22 -4.03
C ALA A 18 8.53 14.08 -5.07
N LYS A 19 7.81 14.94 -5.80
CA LYS A 19 8.41 15.90 -6.74
C LYS A 19 9.33 16.90 -6.04
N LYS A 20 8.88 17.48 -4.92
CA LYS A 20 9.67 18.44 -4.13
C LYS A 20 11.00 17.84 -3.65
N ASN A 21 11.01 16.54 -3.36
CA ASN A 21 12.20 15.81 -2.90
C ASN A 21 12.93 15.06 -4.04
N ASN A 22 12.56 15.30 -5.30
CA ASN A 22 13.13 14.64 -6.49
C ASN A 22 13.19 13.11 -6.39
N CYS A 23 12.15 12.50 -5.81
CA CYS A 23 12.08 11.05 -5.64
C CYS A 23 11.55 10.36 -6.90
N LEU A 24 12.05 9.16 -7.19
CA LEU A 24 11.46 8.28 -8.19
C LEU A 24 10.14 7.70 -7.67
N TYR A 25 9.05 7.94 -8.39
CA TYR A 25 7.72 7.50 -7.96
C TYR A 25 6.91 6.86 -9.10
N TYR A 26 5.90 6.08 -8.72
CA TYR A 26 5.03 5.32 -9.61
C TYR A 26 3.56 5.44 -9.15
N PHE A 27 2.62 5.33 -10.10
CA PHE A 27 1.17 5.43 -9.83
C PHE A 27 0.38 4.25 -10.38
N GLY A 28 -0.62 3.82 -9.62
CA GLY A 28 -1.67 2.92 -10.05
C GLY A 28 -1.12 1.68 -10.74
N GLN A 29 -1.69 1.32 -11.89
CA GLN A 29 -1.28 0.13 -12.66
C GLN A 29 -0.26 0.40 -13.77
N LYS A 30 0.40 1.56 -13.74
CA LYS A 30 1.37 1.93 -14.79
C LYS A 30 2.64 1.09 -14.71
N THR A 31 3.36 1.03 -15.84
CA THR A 31 4.66 0.34 -15.96
C THR A 31 5.59 0.72 -14.80
N GLY A 32 6.16 -0.29 -14.15
CA GLY A 32 7.01 -0.14 -12.97
C GLY A 32 6.28 -0.32 -11.64
N ASN A 33 4.97 -0.05 -11.55
CA ASN A 33 4.19 -0.29 -10.33
C ASN A 33 3.46 -1.65 -10.30
N THR A 34 3.58 -2.40 -11.39
CA THR A 34 2.92 -3.68 -11.59
C THR A 34 3.97 -4.75 -11.83
N ILE A 35 3.85 -5.89 -11.17
CA ILE A 35 4.79 -7.01 -11.24
C ILE A 35 4.06 -8.27 -11.66
N PRO A 36 4.51 -8.97 -12.70
CA PRO A 36 3.93 -10.26 -13.05
C PRO A 36 4.27 -11.29 -11.96
N ILE A 37 3.24 -11.98 -11.44
CA ILE A 37 3.40 -13.11 -10.51
C ILE A 37 3.38 -14.42 -11.32
N LYS A 38 2.24 -14.75 -11.95
CA LYS A 38 2.05 -16.00 -12.69
C LYS A 38 0.92 -15.88 -13.70
N GLY A 39 1.16 -16.33 -14.94
CA GLY A 39 0.18 -16.24 -16.01
C GLY A 39 -0.24 -14.79 -16.25
N LEU A 40 -1.55 -14.52 -16.16
CA LEU A 40 -2.12 -13.18 -16.30
C LEU A 40 -2.25 -12.42 -14.96
N VAL A 41 -1.80 -13.02 -13.85
CA VAL A 41 -1.91 -12.43 -12.51
C VAL A 41 -0.74 -11.48 -12.27
N ASN A 42 -1.08 -10.23 -11.98
CA ASN A 42 -0.13 -9.19 -11.64
C ASN A 42 -0.33 -8.70 -10.21
N PHE A 43 0.78 -8.43 -9.53
CA PHE A 43 0.82 -7.70 -8.28
C PHE A 43 0.91 -6.19 -8.56
N GLN A 44 0.02 -5.41 -7.98
CA GLN A 44 0.09 -3.95 -8.00
C GLN A 44 0.65 -3.42 -6.67
N PHE A 45 1.71 -2.62 -6.76
CA PHE A 45 2.35 -1.92 -5.65
C PHE A 45 1.57 -0.67 -5.24
N GLY A 46 0.47 -0.88 -4.55
CA GLY A 46 -0.43 0.16 -4.08
C GLY A 46 -0.89 1.18 -5.12
N ASP A 47 -1.50 2.25 -4.64
CA ASP A 47 -1.98 3.33 -5.49
C ASP A 47 -0.85 4.29 -5.86
N PHE A 48 0.14 4.41 -4.98
CA PHE A 48 1.34 5.19 -5.17
C PHE A 48 2.54 4.55 -4.48
N ARG A 49 3.68 4.55 -5.16
CA ARG A 49 4.94 4.04 -4.62
C ARG A 49 6.06 5.04 -4.87
N ILE A 50 6.88 5.29 -3.86
CA ILE A 50 8.18 5.94 -4.00
C ILE A 50 9.25 4.85 -3.86
N ASP A 51 10.15 4.78 -4.83
CA ASP A 51 11.33 3.92 -4.74
C ASP A 51 12.52 4.76 -4.24
N THR A 52 13.04 4.40 -3.07
CA THR A 52 14.23 5.02 -2.49
C THR A 52 15.40 4.04 -2.57
N ASN A 53 16.60 4.47 -2.20
CA ASN A 53 17.75 3.56 -2.16
C ASN A 53 17.59 2.45 -1.11
N GLU A 54 16.85 2.72 -0.03
CA GLU A 54 16.78 1.84 1.14
C GLU A 54 15.47 1.04 1.23
N ASN A 55 14.37 1.58 0.70
CA ASN A 55 13.04 1.02 0.88
C ASN A 55 12.07 1.45 -0.22
N HIS A 56 10.97 0.70 -0.33
CA HIS A 56 9.79 1.12 -1.07
C HIS A 56 8.79 1.75 -0.10
N LEU A 57 8.50 3.04 -0.27
CA LEU A 57 7.39 3.68 0.43
C LEU A 57 6.14 3.47 -0.40
N VAL A 58 5.11 2.86 0.18
CA VAL A 58 3.88 2.51 -0.53
C VAL A 58 2.70 3.17 0.16
N ILE A 59 1.83 3.79 -0.63
CA ILE A 59 0.57 4.37 -0.20
C ILE A 59 -0.56 3.53 -0.79
N GLU A 60 -1.43 3.04 0.08
CA GLU A 60 -2.72 2.46 -0.27
C GLU A 60 -3.79 3.41 0.24
N LEU A 61 -4.64 3.91 -0.64
CA LEU A 61 -5.83 4.65 -0.27
C LEU A 61 -7.02 3.72 -0.38
N GLU A 62 -7.78 3.59 0.70
CA GLU A 62 -8.91 2.69 0.70
C GLU A 62 -10.15 3.38 1.26
N SER A 63 -11.26 3.22 0.55
CA SER A 63 -12.59 3.50 1.07
C SER A 63 -13.14 2.22 1.72
N ALA A 64 -13.82 2.38 2.85
CA ALA A 64 -14.48 1.28 3.58
C ALA A 64 -13.60 0.26 4.33
N GLY A 65 -12.33 0.57 4.60
CA GLY A 65 -11.57 -0.14 5.63
C GLY A 65 -11.07 -1.55 5.27
N GLY A 66 -11.13 -1.97 4.01
CA GLY A 66 -10.78 -3.36 3.66
C GLY A 66 -9.33 -3.74 3.96
N VAL A 67 -9.11 -5.05 4.04
CA VAL A 67 -7.81 -5.62 4.43
C VAL A 67 -7.07 -6.25 3.25
N THR A 68 -7.72 -6.34 2.09
CA THR A 68 -7.18 -6.99 0.88
C THR A 68 -5.85 -6.37 0.47
N ASN A 69 -5.76 -5.04 0.50
CA ASN A 69 -4.54 -4.32 0.19
C ASN A 69 -3.42 -4.57 1.22
N LEU A 70 -3.74 -4.87 2.48
CA LEU A 70 -2.73 -5.30 3.45
C LEU A 70 -2.26 -6.74 3.16
N VAL A 71 -3.19 -7.69 3.06
CA VAL A 71 -2.85 -9.13 2.99
C VAL A 71 -2.20 -9.56 1.68
N LYS A 72 -2.38 -8.84 0.57
CA LYS A 72 -1.67 -9.13 -0.69
C LYS A 72 -0.15 -9.06 -0.53
N TYR A 73 0.36 -8.16 0.33
CA TYR A 73 1.79 -8.09 0.64
C TYR A 73 2.26 -9.30 1.44
N TRP A 74 1.39 -9.85 2.30
CA TRP A 74 1.70 -11.06 3.05
C TRP A 74 2.02 -12.22 2.11
N TYR A 75 1.11 -12.49 1.17
CA TYR A 75 1.31 -13.50 0.13
C TYR A 75 2.62 -13.28 -0.63
N CYS A 76 2.85 -12.05 -1.12
CA CYS A 76 4.02 -11.76 -1.97
C CYS A 76 5.36 -11.83 -1.22
N LEU A 77 5.39 -11.54 0.08
CA LEU A 77 6.62 -11.51 0.87
C LEU A 77 6.95 -12.83 1.57
N GLU A 78 5.94 -13.69 1.77
CA GLU A 78 6.12 -15.08 2.21
C GLU A 78 6.47 -16.01 1.06
N ASP A 79 6.02 -15.70 -0.17
CA ASP A 79 6.28 -16.55 -1.32
C ASP A 79 7.78 -16.84 -1.45
N LYS A 80 8.10 -18.13 -1.52
CA LYS A 80 9.47 -18.62 -1.66
C LYS A 80 9.94 -18.55 -3.11
N ASP A 81 9.03 -18.30 -4.05
CA ASP A 81 9.37 -18.13 -5.45
C ASP A 81 10.37 -16.96 -5.61
N ILE A 82 11.53 -17.31 -6.17
CA ILE A 82 12.70 -16.42 -6.27
C ILE A 82 12.40 -15.22 -7.18
N SER A 83 11.43 -15.36 -8.09
CA SER A 83 11.02 -14.33 -9.05
C SER A 83 10.53 -13.06 -8.35
N LEU A 84 9.66 -13.17 -7.35
CA LEU A 84 9.17 -12.00 -6.59
C LEU A 84 10.23 -11.41 -5.67
N LYS A 85 11.08 -12.24 -5.04
CA LYS A 85 12.19 -11.74 -4.20
C LYS A 85 13.21 -10.91 -4.96
N LYS A 86 13.46 -11.24 -6.24
CA LYS A 86 14.36 -10.43 -7.10
C LYS A 86 13.77 -9.04 -7.37
N ILE A 87 12.45 -8.93 -7.39
CA ILE A 87 11.75 -7.69 -7.74
C ILE A 87 11.47 -6.86 -6.47
N ILE A 88 11.09 -7.51 -5.37
CA ILE A 88 10.92 -6.90 -4.05
C ILE A 88 12.18 -7.15 -3.22
N SER A 89 13.26 -6.45 -3.58
CA SER A 89 14.57 -6.60 -2.95
C SER A 89 14.79 -5.69 -1.75
N LYS A 90 13.94 -4.66 -1.58
CA LYS A 90 14.02 -3.67 -0.50
C LYS A 90 12.84 -3.82 0.47
N PRO A 91 13.03 -3.48 1.75
CA PRO A 91 11.93 -3.38 2.71
C PRO A 91 10.80 -2.47 2.22
N ILE A 92 9.56 -2.82 2.55
CA ILE A 92 8.37 -2.01 2.24
C ILE A 92 7.96 -1.22 3.49
N ILE A 93 7.72 0.07 3.34
CA ILE A 93 7.02 0.88 4.33
C ILE A 93 5.65 1.21 3.76
N LEU A 94 4.62 0.54 4.28
CA LEU A 94 3.24 0.65 3.82
C LEU A 94 2.46 1.64 4.69
N PHE A 95 1.98 2.70 4.07
CA PHE A 95 0.99 3.62 4.62
C PHE A 95 -0.39 3.26 4.04
N HIS A 96 -1.23 2.64 4.87
CA HIS A 96 -2.60 2.30 4.48
C HIS A 96 -3.55 3.36 5.04
N ILE A 97 -4.12 4.18 4.17
CA ILE A 97 -4.85 5.39 4.54
C ILE A 97 -6.33 5.19 4.23
N PHE A 98 -7.14 5.11 5.27
CA PHE A 98 -8.56 4.89 5.19
C PHE A 98 -9.34 6.20 5.22
N ARG A 99 -10.23 6.38 4.26
CA ARG A 99 -11.20 7.48 4.34
C ARG A 99 -12.34 7.10 5.30
N GLN A 100 -12.67 8.02 6.20
CA GLN A 100 -13.85 7.91 7.07
C GLN A 100 -14.84 9.05 6.76
N VAL A 101 -16.14 8.74 6.82
CA VAL A 101 -17.22 9.72 6.75
C VAL A 101 -17.58 10.18 8.17
N SER A 102 -17.54 9.27 9.14
CA SER A 102 -17.81 9.54 10.55
C SER A 102 -16.81 8.86 11.50
N GLU A 103 -16.88 9.17 12.79
CA GLU A 103 -16.05 8.52 13.80
C GLU A 103 -16.44 7.05 13.94
N ASN A 104 -15.43 6.17 13.99
CA ASN A 104 -15.59 4.72 14.04
C ASN A 104 -16.25 4.08 12.81
N ASP A 105 -16.34 4.80 11.69
CA ASP A 105 -16.65 4.18 10.40
C ASP A 105 -15.73 3.00 10.14
N TYR A 106 -16.34 1.84 9.85
CA TYR A 106 -15.67 0.57 9.56
C TYR A 106 -14.75 0.09 10.70
N LEU A 107 -15.08 0.39 11.96
CA LEU A 107 -14.28 0.00 13.12
C LEU A 107 -13.93 -1.49 13.13
N SER A 108 -14.89 -2.37 12.82
CA SER A 108 -14.64 -3.83 12.73
C SER A 108 -13.55 -4.15 11.71
N HIS A 109 -13.50 -3.44 10.59
CA HIS A 109 -12.46 -3.64 9.58
C HIS A 109 -11.11 -3.09 10.02
N LEU A 110 -11.08 -1.95 10.72
CA LEU A 110 -9.85 -1.41 11.30
C LEU A 110 -9.27 -2.33 12.39
N LEU A 111 -10.12 -2.93 13.22
CA LEU A 111 -9.71 -3.92 14.20
C LEU A 111 -9.21 -5.20 13.53
N LEU A 112 -9.87 -5.64 12.44
CA LEU A 112 -9.39 -6.77 11.64
C LEU A 112 -8.03 -6.45 11.00
N TRP A 113 -7.83 -5.23 10.50
CA TRP A 113 -6.56 -4.76 9.98
C TRP A 113 -5.46 -4.87 11.05
N ASP A 114 -5.71 -4.39 12.27
CA ASP A 114 -4.75 -4.44 13.37
C ASP A 114 -4.40 -5.89 13.74
N PHE A 115 -5.42 -6.76 13.81
CA PHE A 115 -5.23 -8.18 14.06
C PHE A 115 -4.36 -8.84 12.99
N LEU A 116 -4.69 -8.62 11.71
CA LEU A 116 -3.96 -9.21 10.58
C LEU A 116 -2.54 -8.68 10.49
N TRP A 117 -2.34 -7.37 10.68
CA TRP A 117 -1.01 -6.78 10.74
C TRP A 117 -0.17 -7.38 11.88
N GLY A 118 -0.77 -7.58 13.06
CA GLY A 118 -0.12 -8.26 14.17
C GLY A 118 0.39 -9.65 13.80
N LYS A 119 -0.39 -10.42 13.02
CA LYS A 119 0.04 -11.72 12.50
C LYS A 119 1.13 -11.59 11.43
N MET A 120 0.97 -10.71 10.44
CA MET A 120 1.96 -10.45 9.39
C MET A 120 3.31 -10.04 9.95
N LYS A 121 3.32 -9.11 10.90
CA LYS A 121 4.55 -8.58 11.51
C LYS A 121 5.37 -9.71 12.14
N SER A 122 4.72 -10.70 12.72
CA SER A 122 5.40 -11.86 13.33
C SER A 122 6.06 -12.77 12.29
N SER A 123 5.51 -12.90 11.08
CA SER A 123 6.06 -13.80 10.05
C SER A 123 7.02 -13.11 9.07
N LEU A 124 6.83 -11.82 8.81
CA LEU A 124 7.57 -11.08 7.78
C LEU A 124 8.81 -10.33 8.30
N ALA A 125 8.99 -10.25 9.63
CA ALA A 125 10.10 -9.54 10.27
C ALA A 125 10.31 -8.12 9.70
N SER A 126 11.54 -7.77 9.31
CA SER A 126 11.90 -6.44 8.79
C SER A 126 11.56 -6.21 7.31
N LYS A 127 10.96 -7.18 6.61
CA LYS A 127 10.62 -7.05 5.18
C LYS A 127 9.55 -6.01 4.89
N ILE A 128 8.67 -5.76 5.87
CA ILE A 128 7.60 -4.77 5.74
C ILE A 128 7.32 -4.12 7.09
N ILE A 129 6.99 -2.83 7.05
CA ILE A 129 6.44 -2.07 8.16
C ILE A 129 5.14 -1.45 7.65
N ALA A 130 4.00 -1.87 8.19
CA ALA A 130 2.71 -1.28 7.84
C ALA A 130 2.22 -0.37 8.96
N LYS A 131 1.64 0.77 8.57
CA LYS A 131 0.93 1.69 9.46
C LYS A 131 -0.37 2.10 8.79
N ARG A 132 -1.47 2.05 9.56
CA ARG A 132 -2.74 2.60 9.11
C ARG A 132 -2.95 4.01 9.61
N TYR A 133 -3.60 4.82 8.78
CA TYR A 133 -4.04 6.17 9.09
C TYR A 133 -5.50 6.32 8.67
N THR A 134 -6.20 7.26 9.29
CA THR A 134 -7.54 7.64 8.90
C THR A 134 -7.55 9.11 8.56
N TYR A 135 -8.35 9.51 7.58
CA TYR A 135 -8.60 10.92 7.30
C TYR A 135 -10.11 11.17 7.13
N ARG A 136 -10.50 12.38 7.48
CA ARG A 136 -11.83 12.94 7.26
C ARG A 136 -11.64 14.19 6.40
N LYS A 137 -12.67 14.56 5.63
CA LYS A 137 -12.69 15.86 4.95
C LYS A 137 -13.32 16.90 5.87
#